data_AF-A0A4V1S5N6-F1
#
_entry.id   AF-A0A4V1S5N6-F1
#
_cell.length_a   1.000
_cell.length_b   1.000
_cell.length_c   1.000
_cell.angle_alpha   90.00
_cell.angle_beta   90.00
_cell.angle_gamma   90.00
#
_symmetry.space_group_name_H-M   'P 1'
#
loop_
_entity.id
_entity.type
_entity.pdbx_description
1 polymer ?
#
loop_
_entity_poly.entity_id
_entity_poly.type
_entity_poly.pdbx_seq_one_letter_code
_entity_poly.pdbx_strand_id
1 'polypeptide(L)'
;MKIPALSRSLPWLVTAALTVASQAAVLNVLPGVNNVPITKVTYTIGGNDIVQLSPGTGTPTKGDNAVIVKSVFVNDGGTIKNLNYINNAGASIVNVNPQLGTISGIGVFDHGAHIPSQNNLAAFTSALAVTTSNFDLRNFTYYDYLNPTGMPTPGVPDYDILYTKAMNFDDYILVSERNGNTFFKVTPLQADGTPY
;
A
#
# COMPACT_ATOMS: atom_id res chain seq x y z
N MET A 1 -16.77 -27.54 -72.50
CA MET A 1 -15.78 -28.32 -71.73
C MET A 1 -15.26 -27.39 -70.63
N LYS A 2 -15.77 -27.54 -69.39
CA LYS A 2 -15.49 -26.64 -68.26
C LYS A 2 -14.29 -27.16 -67.47
N ILE A 3 -13.32 -26.28 -67.22
CA ILE A 3 -12.12 -26.50 -66.42
C ILE A 3 -12.53 -26.52 -64.93
N PRO A 4 -12.11 -27.49 -64.10
CA PRO A 4 -12.38 -27.45 -62.67
C PRO A 4 -11.42 -26.50 -61.95
N ALA A 5 -11.99 -25.64 -61.11
CA ALA A 5 -11.29 -24.70 -60.26
C ALA A 5 -10.50 -25.43 -59.15
N LEU A 6 -9.22 -25.10 -59.00
CA LEU A 6 -8.39 -25.47 -57.87
C LEU A 6 -8.83 -24.66 -56.64
N SER A 7 -9.42 -25.31 -55.63
CA SER A 7 -9.64 -24.70 -54.32
C SER A 7 -8.31 -24.56 -53.58
N ARG A 8 -7.88 -23.31 -53.37
CA ARG A 8 -6.76 -22.97 -52.49
C ARG A 8 -7.30 -22.77 -51.08
N SER A 9 -7.17 -23.77 -50.21
CA SER A 9 -7.32 -23.58 -48.77
C SER A 9 -6.03 -22.98 -48.21
N LEU A 10 -6.05 -21.70 -47.82
CA LEU A 10 -5.00 -21.14 -46.97
C LEU A 10 -5.23 -21.68 -45.55
N PRO A 11 -4.30 -22.44 -44.94
CA PRO A 11 -4.38 -22.70 -43.51
C PRO A 11 -4.11 -21.39 -42.78
N TRP A 12 -5.11 -20.90 -42.06
CA TRP A 12 -4.93 -19.81 -41.10
C TRP A 12 -4.04 -20.33 -39.99
N LEU A 13 -2.78 -19.90 -39.98
CA LEU A 13 -1.90 -20.09 -38.83
C LEU A 13 -2.37 -19.13 -37.74
N VAL A 14 -3.19 -19.63 -36.81
CA VAL A 14 -3.49 -18.91 -35.58
C VAL A 14 -2.26 -19.03 -34.69
N THR A 15 -1.36 -18.07 -34.78
CA THR A 15 -0.30 -17.90 -33.77
C THR A 15 -1.00 -17.40 -32.51
N ALA A 16 -1.36 -18.32 -31.61
CA ALA A 16 -1.68 -17.95 -30.24
C ALA A 16 -0.40 -17.40 -29.63
N ALA A 17 -0.26 -16.06 -29.62
CA ALA A 17 0.71 -15.40 -28.79
C ALA A 17 0.30 -15.66 -27.35
N LEU A 18 0.81 -16.75 -26.78
CA LEU A 18 0.91 -16.91 -25.33
C LEU A 18 1.89 -15.84 -24.87
N THR A 19 1.39 -14.63 -24.65
CA THR A 19 2.05 -13.67 -23.78
C THR A 19 2.02 -14.31 -22.40
N VAL A 20 3.10 -15.00 -22.03
CA VAL A 20 3.36 -15.30 -20.63
C VAL A 20 3.29 -13.96 -19.91
N ALA A 21 2.27 -13.78 -19.07
CA ALA A 21 2.19 -12.63 -18.19
C ALA A 21 3.51 -12.57 -17.43
N SER A 22 4.23 -11.45 -17.56
CA SER A 22 5.49 -11.25 -16.87
C SER A 22 5.17 -11.11 -15.39
N GLN A 23 5.23 -12.22 -14.66
CA GLN A 23 4.92 -12.27 -13.24
C GLN A 23 5.56 -11.07 -12.53
N ALA A 24 4.72 -10.19 -12.00
CA ALA A 24 5.09 -8.98 -11.31
C ALA A 24 6.01 -9.33 -10.16
N ALA A 25 7.07 -8.55 -10.03
CA ALA A 25 7.97 -8.69 -8.90
C ALA A 25 7.21 -8.35 -7.61
N VAL A 26 6.94 -9.37 -6.80
CA VAL A 26 6.53 -9.19 -5.40
C VAL A 26 7.66 -8.44 -4.69
N LEU A 27 7.35 -7.27 -4.15
CA LEU A 27 8.28 -6.54 -3.31
C LEU A 27 8.17 -7.08 -1.88
N ASN A 28 9.20 -7.81 -1.45
CA ASN A 28 9.37 -8.14 -0.04
C ASN A 28 10.02 -6.94 0.65
N VAL A 29 9.26 -6.24 1.48
CA VAL A 29 9.79 -5.16 2.31
C VAL A 29 10.36 -5.78 3.58
N LEU A 30 11.68 -5.72 3.68
CA LEU A 30 12.43 -6.28 4.80
C LEU A 30 13.04 -5.16 5.66
N PRO A 31 13.02 -5.31 6.99
CA PRO A 31 13.77 -4.48 7.92
C PRO A 31 15.19 -4.13 7.43
N GLY A 32 15.45 -2.83 7.25
CA GLY A 32 16.77 -2.31 6.91
C GLY A 32 17.24 -2.51 5.46
N VAL A 33 16.46 -3.20 4.62
CA VAL A 33 16.84 -3.48 3.22
C VAL A 33 16.32 -2.42 2.26
N ASN A 34 15.05 -2.04 2.40
CA ASN A 34 14.36 -1.15 1.45
C ASN A 34 14.31 0.31 1.93
N ASN A 35 15.16 0.69 2.88
CA ASN A 35 15.11 2.00 3.52
C ASN A 35 15.67 3.09 2.61
N VAL A 36 14.83 4.08 2.27
CA VAL A 36 15.26 5.31 1.63
C VAL A 36 15.37 6.41 2.69
N PRO A 37 16.53 7.08 2.85
CA PRO A 37 16.68 8.13 3.85
C PRO A 37 15.70 9.29 3.66
N ILE A 38 14.90 9.57 4.69
CA ILE A 38 14.09 10.78 4.77
C ILE A 38 15.00 11.96 5.13
N THR A 39 14.96 13.02 4.33
CA THR A 39 15.78 14.22 4.53
C THR A 39 14.99 15.40 5.07
N LYS A 40 13.68 15.44 4.81
CA LYS A 40 12.77 16.46 5.33
C LYS A 40 11.34 15.96 5.30
N VAL A 41 10.56 16.28 6.35
CA VAL A 41 9.11 16.13 6.36
C VAL A 41 8.50 17.49 6.60
N THR A 42 7.46 17.85 5.85
CA THR A 42 6.62 18.99 6.20
C THR A 42 5.24 18.50 6.60
N TYR A 43 4.74 19.03 7.71
CA TYR A 43 3.44 18.65 8.26
C TYR A 43 2.82 19.83 9.02
N THR A 44 1.53 19.73 9.31
CA THR A 44 0.79 20.74 10.07
C THR A 44 0.35 20.16 11.42
N ILE A 45 0.54 20.92 12.52
CA ILE A 45 -0.03 20.63 13.84
C ILE A 45 -0.78 21.86 14.34
N GLY A 46 -2.07 21.70 14.65
CA GLY A 46 -2.90 22.79 15.17
C GLY A 46 -2.92 24.02 14.25
N GLY A 47 -2.89 23.80 12.93
CA GLY A 47 -2.86 24.86 11.90
C GLY A 47 -1.48 25.47 11.62
N ASN A 48 -0.43 25.08 12.36
CA ASN A 48 0.93 25.58 12.14
C ASN A 48 1.76 24.60 11.32
N ASP A 49 2.44 25.11 10.29
CA ASP A 49 3.34 24.31 9.46
C ASP A 49 4.69 24.13 10.14
N ILE A 50 5.17 22.89 10.15
CA ILE A 50 6.43 22.47 10.74
C ILE A 50 7.29 21.86 9.63
N VAL A 51 8.57 22.20 9.66
CA VAL A 51 9.60 21.60 8.82
C VAL A 51 10.53 20.79 9.72
N GLN A 52 10.48 19.48 9.57
CA GLN A 52 11.32 18.56 10.33
C GLN A 52 12.46 18.06 9.44
N LEU A 53 13.70 18.33 9.87
CA LEU A 53 14.93 17.94 9.17
C LEU A 53 15.63 16.74 9.82
N SER A 54 15.22 16.35 11.03
CA SER A 54 15.70 15.15 11.70
C SER A 54 14.63 14.54 12.63
N PRO A 55 14.69 13.24 12.93
CA PRO A 55 13.75 12.62 13.88
C PRO A 55 13.71 13.34 15.23
N GLY A 56 12.51 13.65 15.73
CA GLY A 56 12.32 14.18 17.08
C GLY A 56 12.71 15.65 17.31
N THR A 57 13.16 16.39 16.28
CA THR A 57 13.41 17.83 16.40
C THR A 57 12.20 18.64 15.92
N GLY A 58 11.82 19.67 16.68
CA GLY A 58 10.83 20.66 16.24
C GLY A 58 9.35 20.36 16.53
N THR A 59 9.01 19.47 17.47
CA THR A 59 7.61 19.25 17.89
C THR A 59 7.32 19.92 19.24
N PRO A 60 6.72 21.13 19.28
CA PRO A 60 6.57 21.92 20.51
C PRO A 60 5.36 21.53 21.38
N THR A 61 4.45 20.66 20.92
CA THR A 61 3.15 20.47 21.58
C THR A 61 2.81 18.99 21.77
N LYS A 62 2.77 18.55 23.05
CA LYS A 62 2.01 17.36 23.45
C LYS A 62 0.52 17.73 23.45
N GLY A 63 -0.28 17.07 22.61
CA GLY A 63 -1.74 17.24 22.59
C GLY A 63 -2.38 16.43 21.45
N ASP A 64 -3.71 16.35 21.45
CA ASP A 64 -4.50 15.60 20.46
C ASP A 64 -4.75 16.37 19.15
N ASN A 65 -3.80 17.21 18.76
CA ASN A 65 -3.87 17.90 17.47
C ASN A 65 -3.56 16.93 16.33
N ALA A 66 -4.26 17.10 15.20
CA ALA A 66 -3.96 16.37 13.98
C ALA A 66 -2.54 16.65 13.49
N VAL A 67 -1.85 15.62 13.01
CA VAL A 67 -0.50 15.70 12.45
C VAL A 67 -0.58 15.41 10.97
N ILE A 68 -0.95 16.42 10.18
CA ILE A 68 -1.24 16.26 8.77
C ILE A 68 0.04 16.36 7.94
N VAL A 69 0.46 15.26 7.31
CA VAL A 69 1.62 15.28 6.40
C VAL A 69 1.29 16.06 5.14
N LYS A 70 2.20 16.96 4.75
CA LYS A 70 2.11 17.73 3.50
C LYS A 70 3.08 17.23 2.44
N SER A 71 4.31 16.93 2.85
CA SER A 71 5.30 16.34 1.94
C SER A 71 6.39 15.59 2.67
N VAL A 72 6.95 14.59 1.98
CA VAL A 72 8.12 13.83 2.43
C VAL A 72 9.21 13.97 1.37
N PHE A 73 10.38 14.43 1.77
CA PHE A 73 11.56 14.48 0.93
C PHE A 73 12.46 13.30 1.27
N VAL A 74 12.84 12.54 0.26
CA VAL A 74 13.71 11.36 0.40
C VAL A 74 14.94 11.50 -0.49
N ASN A 75 16.07 10.94 -0.04
CA ASN A 75 17.28 10.82 -0.85
C ASN A 75 17.35 9.41 -1.45
N ASP A 76 16.93 9.28 -2.70
CA ASP A 76 16.96 8.03 -3.44
C ASP A 76 18.18 8.00 -4.37
N GLY A 77 19.21 7.26 -3.97
CA GLY A 77 20.44 7.10 -4.76
C GLY A 77 21.18 8.41 -5.05
N GLY A 78 21.09 9.42 -4.18
CA GLY A 78 21.69 10.75 -4.37
C GLY A 78 20.73 11.79 -4.96
N THR A 79 19.53 11.39 -5.36
CA THR A 79 18.51 12.30 -5.92
C THR A 79 17.46 12.62 -4.86
N ILE A 80 17.24 13.91 -4.60
CA ILE A 80 16.16 14.35 -3.70
C ILE A 80 14.82 14.29 -4.43
N LYS A 81 13.92 13.42 -3.94
CA LYS A 81 12.54 13.31 -4.43
C LYS A 81 11.59 13.98 -3.45
N ASN A 82 10.62 14.74 -3.98
CA ASN A 82 9.55 15.37 -3.20
C ASN A 82 8.25 14.59 -3.39
N LEU A 83 7.78 13.95 -2.32
CA LEU A 83 6.53 13.19 -2.28
C LEU A 83 5.44 14.08 -1.66
N ASN A 84 4.73 14.85 -2.49
CA ASN A 84 3.75 15.86 -2.07
C ASN A 84 2.31 15.59 -2.55
N TYR A 85 2.11 14.57 -3.37
CA TYR A 85 0.79 14.10 -3.78
C TYR A 85 0.43 12.84 -3.01
N ILE A 86 -0.37 13.00 -1.96
CA ILE A 86 -0.92 11.88 -1.19
C ILE A 86 -2.30 11.58 -1.76
N ASN A 87 -2.77 10.32 -1.66
CA ASN A 87 -3.96 9.80 -2.34
C ASN A 87 -5.29 10.48 -1.93
N ASN A 88 -5.52 11.72 -2.40
CA ASN A 88 -6.74 12.49 -2.14
C ASN A 88 -7.99 11.89 -2.80
N ALA A 89 -7.83 10.94 -3.73
CA ALA A 89 -8.94 10.32 -4.45
C ALA A 89 -9.55 9.12 -3.69
N GLY A 90 -8.94 8.71 -2.58
CA GLY A 90 -9.36 7.52 -1.84
C GLY A 90 -8.83 6.22 -2.43
N ALA A 91 -8.99 5.15 -1.67
CA ALA A 91 -8.93 3.80 -2.17
C ALA A 91 -10.04 2.97 -1.52
N SER A 92 -10.36 1.84 -2.14
CA SER A 92 -11.23 0.83 -1.53
C SER A 92 -10.39 -0.36 -1.08
N ILE A 93 -10.81 -0.99 0.01
CA ILE A 93 -10.24 -2.25 0.47
C ILE A 93 -11.14 -3.38 0.01
N VAL A 94 -10.57 -4.34 -0.71
CA VAL A 94 -11.29 -5.52 -1.24
C VAL A 94 -10.53 -6.80 -0.89
N ASN A 95 -11.19 -7.96 -1.09
CA ASN A 95 -10.59 -9.28 -0.86
C ASN A 95 -9.94 -9.47 0.53
N VAL A 96 -10.56 -8.91 1.57
CA VAL A 96 -10.04 -8.99 2.94
C VAL A 96 -10.03 -10.43 3.42
N ASN A 97 -8.86 -10.89 3.88
CA ASN A 97 -8.68 -12.22 4.43
C ASN A 97 -9.51 -12.42 5.70
N PRO A 98 -10.46 -13.38 5.72
CA PRO A 98 -11.31 -13.61 6.89
C PRO A 98 -10.53 -14.07 8.12
N GLN A 99 -9.31 -14.61 7.97
CA GLN A 99 -8.46 -15.00 9.10
C GLN A 99 -8.11 -13.79 10.00
N LEU A 100 -8.03 -12.59 9.43
CA LEU A 100 -7.77 -11.35 10.20
C LEU A 100 -8.85 -11.11 11.26
N GLY A 101 -10.08 -11.57 11.03
CA GLY A 101 -11.19 -11.47 11.99
C GLY A 101 -11.04 -12.38 13.22
N THR A 102 -10.07 -13.29 13.22
CA THR A 102 -9.84 -14.26 14.30
C THR A 102 -8.54 -14.03 15.07
N ILE A 103 -7.64 -13.20 14.52
CA ILE A 103 -6.28 -12.97 15.02
C ILE A 103 -6.25 -11.66 15.81
N SER A 104 -5.69 -11.69 17.03
CA SER A 104 -5.42 -10.50 17.84
C SER A 104 -4.16 -9.76 17.36
N GLY A 105 -4.00 -8.50 17.76
CA GLY A 105 -2.79 -7.74 17.45
C GLY A 105 -2.80 -7.10 16.06
N ILE A 106 -3.91 -7.17 15.33
CA ILE A 106 -4.08 -6.50 14.03
C ILE A 106 -5.21 -5.48 14.16
N GLY A 107 -5.03 -4.30 13.59
CA GLY A 107 -6.10 -3.31 13.53
C GLY A 107 -5.66 -1.96 13.02
N VAL A 108 -6.51 -0.96 13.26
CA VAL A 108 -6.26 0.44 12.91
C VAL A 108 -6.27 1.28 14.18
N PHE A 109 -5.27 2.13 14.33
CA PHE A 109 -5.35 3.29 15.21
C PHE A 109 -5.95 4.44 14.39
N ASP A 110 -7.01 5.05 14.91
CA ASP A 110 -7.66 6.20 14.31
C ASP A 110 -7.77 7.32 15.35
N HIS A 111 -6.82 8.24 15.37
CA HIS A 111 -6.80 9.40 16.28
C HIS A 111 -6.92 9.02 17.77
N GLY A 112 -6.26 7.92 18.17
CA GLY A 112 -6.29 7.40 19.54
C GLY A 112 -7.40 6.37 19.80
N ALA A 113 -8.37 6.23 18.90
CA ALA A 113 -9.30 5.10 18.91
C ALA A 113 -8.62 3.85 18.34
N HIS A 114 -8.87 2.71 18.97
CA HIS A 114 -8.31 1.42 18.56
C HIS A 114 -9.42 0.55 17.97
N ILE A 115 -9.29 0.19 16.70
CA ILE A 115 -10.25 -0.62 15.95
C ILE A 115 -9.57 -1.96 15.63
N PRO A 116 -9.76 -3.00 16.48
CA PRO A 116 -9.15 -4.31 16.23
C PRO A 116 -9.83 -5.02 15.07
N SER A 117 -9.11 -5.88 14.35
CA SER A 117 -9.71 -6.78 13.35
C SER A 117 -10.48 -7.93 14.00
N GLN A 118 -9.99 -8.46 15.12
CA GLN A 118 -10.57 -9.61 15.81
C GLN A 118 -12.03 -9.34 16.22
N ASN A 119 -12.93 -10.24 15.82
CA ASN A 119 -14.38 -10.15 16.02
C ASN A 119 -15.03 -8.86 15.48
N ASN A 120 -14.32 -8.08 14.66
CA ASN A 120 -14.76 -6.77 14.20
C ASN A 120 -14.26 -6.44 12.79
N LEU A 121 -14.14 -7.47 11.95
CA LEU A 121 -13.53 -7.39 10.62
C LEU A 121 -14.17 -6.31 9.73
N ALA A 122 -15.50 -6.15 9.80
CA ALA A 122 -16.19 -5.13 8.99
C ALA A 122 -15.80 -3.69 9.37
N ALA A 123 -15.69 -3.39 10.68
CA ALA A 123 -15.27 -2.07 11.14
C ALA A 123 -13.79 -1.84 10.84
N PHE A 124 -12.95 -2.87 11.01
CA PHE A 124 -11.54 -2.84 10.61
C PHE A 124 -11.38 -2.53 9.12
N THR A 125 -12.09 -3.23 8.23
CA THR A 125 -12.03 -2.97 6.78
C THR A 125 -12.45 -1.55 6.43
N SER A 126 -13.48 -1.03 7.09
CA SER A 126 -13.94 0.35 6.89
C SER A 126 -12.91 1.37 7.36
N ALA A 127 -12.30 1.14 8.53
CA ALA A 127 -11.24 1.99 9.06
C ALA A 127 -9.97 1.95 8.19
N LEU A 128 -9.61 0.77 7.70
CA LEU A 128 -8.46 0.57 6.82
C LEU A 128 -8.61 1.34 5.49
N ALA A 129 -9.82 1.35 4.92
CA ALA A 129 -10.10 2.15 3.74
C ALA A 129 -9.87 3.65 3.99
N VAL A 130 -10.30 4.16 5.16
CA VAL A 130 -10.01 5.54 5.56
C VAL A 130 -8.50 5.79 5.64
N THR A 131 -7.73 4.87 6.24
CA THR A 131 -6.26 4.99 6.35
C THR A 131 -5.57 5.20 5.01
N THR A 132 -6.05 4.58 3.92
CA THR A 132 -5.44 4.73 2.59
C THR A 132 -5.47 6.16 2.01
N SER A 133 -6.26 7.05 2.62
CA SER A 133 -6.44 8.44 2.20
C SER A 133 -6.35 9.44 3.35
N ASN A 134 -6.04 8.97 4.56
CA ASN A 134 -5.86 9.83 5.72
C ASN A 134 -4.40 10.28 5.82
N PHE A 135 -4.20 11.58 5.99
CA PHE A 135 -2.88 12.20 6.07
C PHE A 135 -2.47 12.54 7.50
N ASP A 136 -3.34 12.28 8.47
CA ASP A 136 -2.99 12.37 9.88
C ASP A 136 -2.12 11.17 10.27
N LEU A 137 -0.88 11.41 10.71
CA LEU A 137 0.04 10.35 11.19
C LEU A 137 -0.49 9.58 12.41
N ARG A 138 -1.55 10.07 13.05
CA ARG A 138 -2.26 9.37 14.13
C ARG A 138 -3.25 8.33 13.61
N ASN A 139 -3.43 8.25 12.30
CA ASN A 139 -4.19 7.21 11.63
C ASN A 139 -3.23 6.24 10.93
N PHE A 140 -3.15 5.00 11.43
CA PHE A 140 -2.26 3.98 10.88
C PHE A 140 -2.74 2.56 11.20
N THR A 141 -2.42 1.63 10.30
CA THR A 141 -2.59 0.19 10.56
C THR A 141 -1.45 -0.30 11.45
N TYR A 142 -1.78 -1.17 12.40
CA TYR A 142 -0.78 -1.85 13.22
C TYR A 142 -0.90 -3.36 13.05
N TYR A 143 0.25 -4.01 13.16
CA TYR A 143 0.40 -5.45 13.19
C TYR A 143 1.40 -5.77 14.30
N ASP A 144 0.89 -6.13 15.47
CA ASP A 144 1.67 -6.51 16.64
C ASP A 144 1.84 -8.02 16.69
N TYR A 145 3.01 -8.48 16.24
CA TYR A 145 3.38 -9.89 16.22
C TYR A 145 3.91 -10.39 17.58
N LEU A 146 4.09 -9.52 18.58
CA LEU A 146 4.67 -9.90 19.88
C LEU A 146 3.67 -10.58 20.80
N ASN A 147 2.37 -10.56 20.47
CA ASN A 147 1.34 -11.26 21.23
C ASN A 147 0.26 -11.91 20.31
N PRO A 148 0.63 -12.84 19.43
CA PRO A 148 -0.32 -13.41 18.49
C PRO A 148 -1.14 -14.52 19.15
N THR A 149 -2.47 -14.45 19.04
CA THR A 149 -3.32 -15.65 19.11
C THR A 149 -3.20 -16.51 17.85
N GLY A 150 -2.43 -16.06 16.85
CA GLY A 150 -2.12 -16.74 15.60
C GLY A 150 -1.45 -15.80 14.58
N MET A 151 -1.11 -16.34 13.41
CA MET A 151 -0.66 -15.57 12.25
C MET A 151 -1.49 -15.98 11.03
N PRO A 152 -1.75 -15.09 10.05
CA PRO A 152 -2.32 -15.46 8.78
C PRO A 152 -1.45 -16.54 8.12
N THR A 153 -2.11 -17.38 7.35
CA THR A 153 -1.43 -18.45 6.61
C THR A 153 -0.38 -17.83 5.68
N PRO A 154 0.90 -18.26 5.73
CA PRO A 154 1.92 -17.72 4.86
C PRO A 154 1.51 -17.79 3.38
N GLY A 155 1.67 -16.68 2.66
CA GLY A 155 1.36 -16.60 1.23
C GLY A 155 -0.10 -16.29 0.91
N VAL A 156 -0.98 -16.20 1.91
CA VAL A 156 -2.34 -15.67 1.73
C VAL A 156 -2.27 -14.14 1.89
N PRO A 157 -2.70 -13.34 0.89
CA PRO A 157 -2.78 -11.90 1.03
C PRO A 157 -3.73 -11.49 2.15
N ASP A 158 -3.42 -10.39 2.84
CA ASP A 158 -4.29 -9.87 3.91
C ASP A 158 -5.49 -9.11 3.34
N TYR A 159 -5.27 -8.31 2.30
CA TYR A 159 -6.29 -7.55 1.59
C TYR A 159 -5.67 -6.91 0.34
N ASP A 160 -6.54 -6.47 -0.57
CA ASP A 160 -6.16 -5.71 -1.75
C ASP A 160 -6.57 -4.25 -1.60
N ILE A 161 -5.73 -3.34 -2.11
CA ILE A 161 -6.00 -1.90 -2.15
C ILE A 161 -6.30 -1.52 -3.60
N LEU A 162 -7.53 -1.06 -3.85
CA LEU A 162 -7.94 -0.54 -5.15
C LEU A 162 -7.95 0.98 -5.13
N TYR A 163 -6.94 1.61 -5.73
CA TYR A 163 -6.88 3.05 -5.88
C TYR A 163 -7.91 3.56 -6.89
N THR A 164 -8.56 4.68 -6.58
CA THR A 164 -9.56 5.31 -7.47
C THR A 164 -8.96 5.81 -8.79
N LYS A 165 -7.63 5.98 -8.83
CA LYS A 165 -6.89 6.40 -10.04
C LYS A 165 -5.78 5.40 -10.34
N ALA A 166 -5.54 5.18 -11.63
CA ALA A 166 -4.37 4.42 -12.07
C ALA A 166 -3.09 5.15 -11.64
N MET A 167 -2.10 4.37 -11.19
CA MET A 167 -0.74 4.86 -10.93
C MET A 167 0.01 5.01 -12.25
N ASN A 168 0.72 6.12 -12.40
CA ASN A 168 1.72 6.31 -13.44
C ASN A 168 3.05 5.66 -13.01
N PHE A 169 3.97 5.47 -13.95
CA PHE A 169 5.30 4.91 -13.64
C PHE A 169 6.14 5.77 -12.70
N ASP A 170 5.82 7.06 -12.60
CA ASP A 170 6.51 8.02 -11.72
C ASP A 170 5.78 8.21 -10.38
N ASP A 171 4.66 7.51 -10.15
CA ASP A 171 3.97 7.53 -8.86
C ASP A 171 4.66 6.60 -7.87
N TYR A 172 4.55 6.94 -6.59
CA TYR A 172 5.21 6.21 -5.50
C TYR A 172 4.18 5.80 -4.44
N ILE A 173 4.32 4.58 -3.94
CA ILE A 173 3.67 4.17 -2.68
C ILE A 173 4.66 4.45 -1.55
N LEU A 174 4.31 5.37 -0.66
CA LEU A 174 5.04 5.56 0.57
C LEU A 174 4.45 4.64 1.65
N VAL A 175 5.28 3.76 2.19
CA VAL A 175 4.96 3.02 3.41
C VAL A 175 5.94 3.44 4.48
N SER A 176 5.42 3.87 5.62
CA SER A 176 6.22 4.23 6.79
C SER A 176 5.96 3.25 7.92
N GLU A 177 7.01 2.86 8.61
CA GLU A 177 6.93 2.07 9.83
C GLU A 177 7.70 2.76 10.96
N ARG A 178 7.53 2.27 12.18
CA ARG A 178 8.22 2.80 13.36
C ARG A 178 9.16 1.74 13.91
N ASN A 179 10.46 2.06 13.90
CA ASN A 179 11.58 1.32 14.51
C ASN A 179 12.10 0.10 13.74
N GLY A 180 11.92 0.04 12.43
CA GLY A 180 12.58 -0.91 11.54
C GLY A 180 12.09 -2.34 11.64
N ASN A 181 10.95 -2.63 12.28
CA ASN A 181 10.64 -4.01 12.69
C ASN A 181 9.40 -4.62 12.00
N THR A 182 8.90 -3.97 10.96
CA THR A 182 7.78 -4.48 10.18
C THR A 182 8.29 -5.15 8.91
N PHE A 183 7.81 -6.37 8.64
CA PHE A 183 7.96 -7.03 7.34
C PHE A 183 6.59 -7.09 6.67
N PHE A 184 6.52 -6.82 5.37
CA PHE A 184 5.31 -6.98 4.59
C PHE A 184 5.64 -7.21 3.12
N LYS A 185 4.64 -7.64 2.36
CA LYS A 185 4.78 -7.87 0.92
C LYS A 185 3.84 -6.96 0.17
N VAL A 186 4.32 -6.37 -0.91
CA VAL A 186 3.49 -5.62 -1.86
C VAL A 186 3.53 -6.38 -3.19
N THR A 187 2.35 -6.76 -3.67
CA THR A 187 2.20 -7.43 -4.96
C THR A 187 1.36 -6.53 -5.87
N PRO A 188 1.90 -6.06 -7.02
CA PRO A 188 1.07 -5.35 -7.98
C PRO A 188 0.06 -6.30 -8.60
N LEU A 189 -1.20 -5.86 -8.68
CA LEU A 189 -2.31 -6.61 -9.24
C LEU A 189 -2.80 -5.96 -10.54
N GLN A 190 -3.25 -6.78 -11.47
CA GLN A 190 -4.03 -6.39 -12.63
C GLN A 190 -5.42 -5.90 -12.19
N ALA A 191 -6.16 -5.27 -13.12
CA ALA A 191 -7.49 -4.75 -12.83
C ALA A 191 -8.50 -5.84 -12.42
N ASP A 192 -8.26 -7.10 -12.78
CA ASP A 192 -9.07 -8.25 -12.39
C ASP A 192 -8.62 -8.90 -11.05
N GLY A 193 -7.64 -8.32 -10.37
CA GLY A 193 -7.10 -8.80 -9.10
C GLY A 193 -6.07 -9.94 -9.23
N THR A 194 -5.75 -10.37 -10.45
CA THR A 194 -4.64 -11.31 -10.64
C THR A 194 -3.31 -10.60 -10.46
N PRO A 195 -2.26 -11.24 -9.89
CA PRO A 195 -0.93 -10.67 -9.92
C PRO A 195 -0.53 -10.31 -11.36
N TYR A 196 0.14 -9.16 -11.54
CA TYR A 196 0.77 -8.84 -12.83
C TYR A 196 1.75 -9.93 -13.26
#